data_AF-A0A936FKN9-F1
#
_entry.id   AF-A0A936FKN9-F1
#
_cell.length_a   1.000
_cell.length_b   1.000
_cell.length_c   1.000
_cell.angle_alpha   90.00
_cell.angle_beta   90.00
_cell.angle_gamma   90.00
#
_symmetry.space_group_name_H-M   'P 1'
#
loop_
_entity.id
_entity.type
_entity.pdbx_description
1 polymer ?
#
loop_
_entity_poly.entity_id
_entity_poly.type
_entity_poly.pdbx_seq_one_letter_code
_entity_poly.pdbx_strand_id
1 'polypeptide(L)'
;MQRALLQELVDHGPPRPVVVNRAAVSFRPAPLDVAWDGYRLAQRADGMHLEFRDLHGEGTIALVAGAGPGLDVVSNPATASPAGGMAYRTYPRLPVLGRTADGPVAGEAWLDHQWGDFDWFRDPVGDQILGWDWFGINLDHGSDVIVLRHFHARSRQALGATIHWRDAAGWCAAPGR
;
A
#
# COMPACT_ATOMS: atom_id res chain seq x y z
N MET A 1 -9.15 -15.33 9.38
CA MET A 1 -8.05 -15.53 8.42
C MET A 1 -6.71 -15.06 8.98
N GLN A 2 -6.56 -13.80 9.40
CA GLN A 2 -5.30 -13.23 9.91
C GLN A 2 -4.71 -13.95 11.15
N ARG A 3 -5.55 -14.43 12.08
CA ARG A 3 -5.09 -15.15 13.29
C ARG A 3 -4.44 -16.50 12.99
N ALA A 4 -4.97 -17.23 12.00
CA ALA A 4 -4.42 -18.52 11.59
C ALA A 4 -3.08 -18.33 10.87
N LEU A 5 -2.98 -17.33 9.98
CA LEU A 5 -1.73 -17.01 9.29
C LEU A 5 -0.61 -16.62 10.27
N LEU A 6 -0.91 -15.79 11.27
CA LEU A 6 0.08 -15.38 12.27
C LEU A 6 0.51 -16.55 13.17
N GLN A 7 -0.44 -17.42 13.56
CA GLN A 7 -0.12 -18.61 14.34
C GLN A 7 0.79 -19.57 13.55
N GLU A 8 0.49 -19.78 12.27
CA GLU A 8 1.30 -20.60 11.37
C GLU A 8 2.73 -20.04 11.21
N LEU A 9 2.87 -18.73 11.07
CA LEU A 9 4.18 -18.07 11.01
C LEU A 9 4.98 -18.20 12.31
N VAL A 10 4.30 -18.20 13.46
CA VAL A 10 4.94 -18.39 14.77
C VAL A 10 5.39 -19.84 14.95
N ASP A 11 4.53 -20.79 14.60
CA ASP A 11 4.75 -22.22 14.85
C ASP A 11 5.71 -22.83 13.84
N HIS A 12 5.70 -22.36 12.59
CA HIS A 12 6.41 -22.97 11.46
C HIS A 12 7.39 -22.03 10.75
N GLY A 13 7.44 -20.75 11.13
CA GLY A 13 8.20 -19.74 10.41
C GLY A 13 7.55 -19.34 9.08
N PRO A 14 8.14 -18.40 8.32
CA PRO A 14 7.67 -18.10 6.97
C PRO A 14 7.69 -19.36 6.11
N PRO A 15 6.69 -19.58 5.23
CA PRO A 15 6.63 -20.76 4.39
C PRO A 15 7.95 -20.91 3.64
N ARG A 16 8.61 -22.05 3.87
CA ARG A 16 9.88 -22.41 3.22
C ARG A 16 9.60 -23.31 2.02
N PRO A 17 10.37 -23.16 0.93
CA PRO A 17 11.48 -22.23 0.78
C PRO A 17 10.98 -20.80 0.51
N VAL A 18 11.67 -19.80 1.08
CA VAL A 18 11.60 -18.44 0.53
C VAL A 18 12.22 -18.54 -0.86
N VAL A 19 11.36 -18.59 -1.88
CA VAL A 19 11.81 -18.70 -3.27
C VAL A 19 12.38 -17.35 -3.66
N VAL A 20 13.71 -17.25 -3.62
CA VAL A 20 14.42 -16.06 -4.11
C VAL A 20 14.53 -16.17 -5.62
N ASN A 21 13.77 -15.34 -6.33
CA ASN A 21 13.93 -15.20 -7.76
C ASN A 21 15.20 -14.37 -8.05
N ARG A 22 16.15 -14.99 -8.75
CA ARG A 22 17.46 -14.40 -9.07
C ARG A 22 17.50 -13.65 -10.40
N ALA A 23 16.36 -13.45 -11.06
CA ALA A 23 16.27 -12.63 -12.25
C ALA A 23 16.80 -11.23 -11.98
N ALA A 24 17.47 -10.65 -12.98
CA ALA A 24 17.96 -9.28 -12.89
C ALA A 24 16.80 -8.29 -12.69
N VAL A 25 17.01 -7.29 -11.83
CA VAL A 25 16.09 -6.18 -11.62
C VAL A 25 16.61 -4.98 -12.40
N SER A 26 15.74 -4.32 -13.15
CA SER A 26 16.00 -2.97 -13.66
C SER A 26 15.29 -1.95 -12.77
N PHE A 27 15.97 -0.85 -12.47
CA PHE A 27 15.43 0.20 -11.61
C PHE A 27 15.87 1.57 -12.12
N ARG A 28 14.90 2.46 -12.34
CA ARG A 28 15.09 3.89 -12.54
C ARG A 28 14.15 4.63 -11.59
N PRO A 29 14.65 5.57 -10.77
CA PRO A 29 13.83 6.24 -9.77
C PRO A 29 12.98 7.40 -10.34
N ALA A 30 13.43 8.05 -11.42
CA ALA A 30 12.76 9.22 -11.98
C ALA A 30 12.89 9.30 -13.52
N PRO A 31 11.76 9.27 -14.27
CA PRO A 31 10.47 8.78 -13.81
C PRO A 31 10.59 7.31 -13.39
N LEU A 32 9.79 6.91 -12.40
CA LEU A 32 9.83 5.55 -11.83
C LEU A 32 9.70 4.50 -12.94
N ASP A 33 10.59 3.53 -12.94
CA ASP A 33 10.54 2.36 -13.82
C ASP A 33 11.25 1.20 -13.13
N VAL A 34 10.48 0.20 -12.72
CA VAL A 34 10.97 -1.02 -12.08
C VAL A 34 10.53 -2.18 -12.93
N ALA A 35 11.46 -3.05 -13.34
CA ALA A 35 11.10 -4.31 -14.00
C ALA A 35 11.87 -5.49 -13.40
N TRP A 36 11.16 -6.61 -13.23
CA TRP A 36 11.70 -7.82 -12.64
C TRP A 36 10.87 -9.04 -13.04
N ASP A 37 11.46 -9.98 -13.78
CA ASP A 37 10.83 -11.26 -14.15
C ASP A 37 9.39 -11.19 -14.70
N GLY A 38 9.15 -10.31 -15.67
CA GLY A 38 7.81 -10.13 -16.26
C GLY A 38 6.85 -9.30 -15.40
N TYR A 39 7.29 -8.79 -14.24
CA TYR A 39 6.68 -7.66 -13.56
C TYR A 39 7.29 -6.35 -14.06
N ARG A 40 6.46 -5.32 -14.24
CA ARG A 40 6.89 -3.94 -14.44
C ARG A 40 5.94 -2.96 -13.77
N LEU A 41 6.51 -2.00 -13.04
CA LEU A 41 5.80 -0.82 -12.55
C LEU A 41 6.50 0.43 -13.06
N ALA A 42 5.76 1.28 -13.77
CA ALA A 42 6.34 2.39 -14.49
C ALA A 42 5.46 3.64 -14.44
N GLN A 43 6.05 4.78 -14.11
CA GLN A 43 5.42 6.07 -14.26
C GLN A 43 5.61 6.58 -15.69
N ARG A 44 4.52 7.03 -16.30
CA ARG A 44 4.45 7.61 -17.65
C ARG A 44 3.61 8.88 -17.60
N ALA A 45 3.54 9.59 -18.74
CA ALA A 45 2.80 10.85 -18.83
C ALA A 45 1.28 10.67 -18.60
N ASP A 46 0.74 9.50 -18.94
CA ASP A 46 -0.67 9.14 -18.86
C ASP A 46 -1.04 8.38 -17.57
N GLY A 47 -0.07 8.04 -16.70
CA GLY A 47 -0.34 7.42 -15.42
C GLY A 47 0.70 6.40 -14.96
N MET A 48 0.28 5.55 -14.04
CA MET A 48 1.04 4.41 -13.54
C MET A 48 0.70 3.16 -14.36
N HIS A 49 1.70 2.62 -15.03
CA HIS A 49 1.62 1.41 -15.83
C HIS A 49 2.08 0.23 -14.98
N LEU A 50 1.26 -0.81 -14.92
CA LEU A 50 1.52 -2.05 -14.20
C LEU A 50 1.38 -3.22 -15.17
N GLU A 51 2.44 -4.00 -15.31
CA GLU A 51 2.46 -5.23 -16.11
C GLU A 51 2.90 -6.39 -15.21
N PHE A 52 2.21 -7.52 -15.26
CA PHE A 52 2.61 -8.72 -14.52
C PHE A 52 1.99 -9.98 -15.15
N ARG A 53 2.59 -11.14 -14.89
CA ARG A 53 2.01 -12.42 -15.28
C ARG A 53 0.82 -12.76 -14.40
N ASP A 54 -0.24 -13.28 -15.00
CA ASP A 54 -1.37 -13.83 -14.25
C ASP A 54 -0.89 -14.93 -13.28
N LEU A 55 -1.54 -15.04 -12.13
CA LEU A 55 -1.26 -16.04 -11.09
C LEU A 55 -1.46 -17.47 -11.60
N HIS A 56 -2.30 -17.65 -12.62
CA HIS A 56 -2.51 -18.94 -13.28
C HIS A 56 -1.49 -19.22 -14.39
N GLY A 57 -0.61 -18.27 -14.72
CA GLY A 57 0.41 -18.41 -15.77
C GLY A 57 -0.12 -18.30 -17.20
N GLU A 58 -1.41 -18.01 -17.38
CA GLU A 58 -2.13 -18.03 -18.66
C GLU A 58 -1.93 -16.78 -19.52
N GLY A 59 -1.22 -15.75 -19.02
CA GLY A 59 -0.99 -14.54 -19.80
C GLY A 59 -0.33 -13.39 -19.04
N THR A 60 -0.26 -12.24 -19.72
CA THR A 60 0.20 -10.98 -19.14
C THR A 60 -1.00 -10.06 -18.90
N ILE A 61 -1.06 -9.50 -17.70
CA ILE A 61 -2.01 -8.45 -17.32
C ILE A 61 -1.29 -7.12 -17.47
N ALA A 62 -1.88 -6.19 -18.21
CA ALA A 62 -1.37 -4.84 -18.41
C ALA A 62 -2.45 -3.83 -18.01
N LEU A 63 -2.15 -2.97 -17.04
CA LEU A 63 -3.04 -1.98 -16.46
C LEU A 63 -2.41 -0.59 -16.52
N VAL A 64 -3.22 0.42 -16.81
CA VAL A 64 -2.86 1.83 -16.70
C VAL A 64 -3.80 2.47 -15.69
N ALA A 65 -3.27 2.83 -14.53
CA ALA A 65 -3.95 3.66 -13.54
C ALA A 65 -3.68 5.13 -13.86
N GLY A 66 -4.73 5.86 -14.23
CA GLY A 66 -4.65 7.28 -14.56
C GLY A 66 -4.30 8.17 -13.36
N ALA A 67 -4.35 9.48 -13.56
CA ALA A 67 -4.14 10.44 -12.48
C ALA A 67 -5.43 10.64 -11.67
N GLY A 68 -5.27 10.94 -10.38
CA GLY A 68 -6.35 11.33 -9.48
C GLY A 68 -5.83 12.18 -8.33
N PRO A 69 -6.70 12.86 -7.57
CA PRO A 69 -6.26 13.66 -6.43
C PRO A 69 -5.70 12.72 -5.37
N GLY A 70 -4.50 13.02 -4.88
CA GLY A 70 -3.89 12.33 -3.75
C GLY A 70 -4.08 13.08 -2.43
N LEU A 71 -3.99 12.37 -1.30
CA LEU A 71 -4.04 12.89 0.06
C LEU A 71 -2.80 12.49 0.84
N ASP A 72 -2.27 13.46 1.57
CA ASP A 72 -1.21 13.21 2.53
C ASP A 72 -1.83 12.65 3.82
N VAL A 73 -1.43 11.43 4.15
CA VAL A 73 -1.87 10.68 5.32
C VAL A 73 -0.84 10.95 6.43
N VAL A 74 -1.27 11.69 7.44
CA VAL A 74 -0.43 11.92 8.62
C VAL A 74 -0.56 10.72 9.56
N SER A 75 0.55 10.01 9.78
CA SER A 75 0.61 8.96 10.80
C SER A 75 0.56 9.57 12.21
N ASN A 76 0.15 8.78 13.20
CA ASN A 76 0.02 9.24 14.58
C ASN A 76 1.35 9.88 15.07
N PRO A 77 1.33 11.10 15.64
CA PRO A 77 2.51 11.73 16.24
C PRO A 77 3.20 10.84 17.31
N ALA A 78 2.45 9.99 18.02
CA ALA A 78 3.02 9.04 18.99
C ALA A 78 3.83 7.91 18.34
N THR A 79 3.72 7.73 17.02
CA THR A 79 4.54 6.82 16.20
C THR A 79 5.52 7.59 15.29
N ALA A 80 5.58 8.92 15.39
CA ALA A 80 6.59 9.72 14.70
C ALA A 80 7.95 9.49 15.40
N SER A 81 8.85 8.81 14.69
CA SER A 81 10.17 8.48 15.20
C SER A 81 11.09 9.71 15.23
N PRO A 82 12.00 9.84 16.21
CA PRO A 82 13.11 10.79 16.16
C PRO A 82 14.05 10.57 14.95
N ALA A 83 14.01 9.39 14.33
CA ALA A 83 14.83 9.01 13.17
C ALA A 83 14.32 9.57 11.83
N GLY A 84 13.19 10.27 11.81
CA GLY A 84 12.56 10.80 10.59
C GLY A 84 11.09 10.40 10.49
N GLY A 85 10.31 11.19 9.76
CA GLY A 85 8.92 10.89 9.47
C GLY A 85 8.79 9.92 8.29
N MET A 86 7.76 9.08 8.32
CA MET A 86 7.31 8.38 7.12
C MET A 86 6.26 9.26 6.44
N ALA A 87 6.57 9.69 5.22
CA ALA A 87 5.59 10.34 4.37
C ALA A 87 4.70 9.28 3.73
N TYR A 88 3.40 9.56 3.69
CA TYR A 88 2.42 8.66 3.09
C TYR A 88 1.45 9.51 2.28
N ARG A 89 1.41 9.26 0.98
CA ARG A 89 0.37 9.79 0.09
C ARG A 89 -0.50 8.66 -0.46
N THR A 90 -1.81 8.88 -0.43
CA THR A 90 -2.82 7.93 -0.90
C THR A 90 -3.63 8.50 -2.06
N TYR A 91 -4.02 7.68 -3.01
CA TYR A 91 -4.72 8.07 -4.24
C TYR A 91 -5.95 7.18 -4.45
N PRO A 92 -7.11 7.58 -3.92
CA PRO A 92 -8.37 6.89 -4.15
C PRO A 92 -8.90 7.14 -5.56
N ARG A 93 -9.67 6.18 -6.09
CA ARG A 93 -10.44 6.29 -7.35
C ARG A 93 -9.58 6.61 -8.57
N LEU A 94 -8.42 5.95 -8.70
CA LEU A 94 -7.66 6.04 -9.94
C LEU A 94 -8.40 5.25 -11.03
N PRO A 95 -8.80 5.88 -12.14
CA PRO A 95 -9.41 5.14 -13.24
C PRO A 95 -8.39 4.17 -13.82
N VAL A 96 -8.78 2.92 -14.01
CA VAL A 96 -7.94 1.87 -14.58
C VAL A 96 -8.51 1.42 -15.90
N LEU A 97 -7.66 1.36 -16.91
CA LEU A 97 -7.90 0.68 -18.17
C LEU A 97 -6.83 -0.39 -18.36
N GLY A 98 -7.18 -1.53 -18.93
CA GLY A 98 -6.21 -2.59 -19.10
C GLY A 98 -6.66 -3.72 -20.03
N ARG A 99 -5.83 -4.76 -20.06
CA ARG A 99 -6.06 -5.99 -20.82
C ARG A 99 -5.61 -7.19 -20.00
N THR A 100 -6.40 -8.24 -20.06
CA THR A 100 -6.08 -9.59 -19.57
C THR A 100 -6.16 -10.57 -20.75
N ALA A 101 -5.89 -11.86 -20.51
CA ALA A 101 -6.08 -12.90 -21.51
C ALA A 101 -7.55 -12.99 -22.00
N ASP A 102 -8.51 -12.68 -21.12
CA ASP A 102 -9.95 -12.73 -21.41
C ASP A 102 -10.48 -11.49 -22.14
N GLY A 103 -9.67 -10.43 -22.28
CA GLY A 103 -10.03 -9.22 -23.03
C GLY A 103 -9.76 -7.90 -22.30
N PRO A 104 -10.36 -6.79 -22.77
CA PRO A 104 -10.20 -5.49 -22.13
C PRO A 104 -10.91 -5.43 -20.77
N VAL A 105 -10.29 -4.76 -19.81
CA VAL A 105 -10.84 -4.53 -18.47
C VAL A 105 -10.80 -3.05 -18.12
N ALA A 106 -11.75 -2.61 -17.30
CA ALA A 106 -11.82 -1.25 -16.78
C ALA A 106 -12.33 -1.27 -15.33
N GLY A 107 -11.94 -0.29 -14.54
CA GLY A 107 -12.39 -0.15 -13.15
C GLY A 107 -11.73 1.01 -12.42
N GLU A 108 -11.70 0.90 -11.10
CA GLU A 108 -11.04 1.87 -10.23
C GLU A 108 -10.01 1.16 -9.34
N ALA A 109 -8.90 1.84 -9.05
CA ALA A 109 -7.88 1.38 -8.14
C ALA A 109 -7.61 2.40 -7.02
N TRP A 110 -6.99 1.89 -5.96
CA TRP A 110 -6.45 2.67 -4.86
C TRP A 110 -4.93 2.49 -4.83
N LEU A 111 -4.18 3.59 -4.86
CA LEU A 111 -2.72 3.54 -4.82
C LEU A 111 -2.19 4.25 -3.57
N ASP A 112 -1.25 3.60 -2.90
CA ASP A 112 -0.54 4.14 -1.75
C ASP A 112 0.95 4.27 -2.06
N HIS A 113 1.53 5.42 -1.73
CA HIS A 113 2.95 5.71 -1.83
C HIS A 113 3.50 6.13 -0.47
N GLN A 114 4.44 5.36 0.06
CA GLN A 114 5.05 5.57 1.37
C GLN A 114 6.57 5.62 1.22
N TRP A 115 7.20 6.62 1.84
CA TRP A 115 8.66 6.78 1.82
C TRP A 115 9.17 7.52 3.06
N GLY A 116 10.35 7.17 3.53
CA GLY A 116 10.97 7.79 4.70
C GLY A 116 12.00 6.88 5.36
N ASP A 117 12.54 7.36 6.47
CA ASP A 117 13.66 6.72 7.20
C ASP A 117 13.18 5.83 8.37
N PHE A 118 11.86 5.55 8.41
CA PHE A 118 11.23 4.81 9.49
C PHE A 118 10.58 3.51 9.01
N ASP A 119 10.83 2.42 9.72
CA ASP A 119 10.18 1.13 9.49
C ASP A 119 8.80 1.11 10.17
N TRP A 120 7.71 1.03 9.39
CA TRP A 120 6.31 1.06 9.89
C TRP A 120 5.96 -0.06 10.90
N PHE A 121 6.84 -1.06 11.00
CA PHE A 121 6.67 -2.28 11.79
C PHE A 121 7.56 -2.34 13.03
N ARG A 122 8.35 -1.30 13.34
CA ARG A 122 9.21 -1.27 14.54
C ARG A 122 8.89 -0.07 15.42
N ASP A 123 8.72 -0.32 16.71
CA ASP A 123 8.55 0.74 17.68
C ASP A 123 9.89 1.51 17.84
N PRO A 124 9.90 2.84 17.69
CA PRO A 124 11.11 3.63 17.81
C PRO A 124 11.62 3.76 19.26
N VAL A 125 10.80 3.43 20.26
CA VAL A 125 11.11 3.60 21.69
C VAL A 125 11.41 2.25 22.37
N GLY A 126 10.56 1.25 22.18
CA GLY A 126 10.80 -0.12 22.60
C GLY A 126 11.14 -0.95 21.37
N ASP A 127 12.11 -1.87 21.42
CA ASP A 127 12.46 -2.74 20.28
C ASP A 127 11.37 -3.80 19.96
N GLN A 128 10.12 -3.35 19.86
CA GLN A 128 8.93 -4.15 19.71
C GLN A 128 8.43 -4.08 18.27
N ILE A 129 7.91 -5.22 17.80
CA ILE A 129 7.25 -5.27 16.50
C ILE A 129 5.86 -4.64 16.63
N LEU A 130 5.57 -3.71 15.73
CA LEU A 130 4.27 -3.10 15.54
C LEU A 130 3.47 -3.90 14.51
N GLY A 131 2.18 -4.05 14.77
CA GLY A 131 1.21 -4.42 13.75
C GLY A 131 0.30 -3.23 13.44
N TRP A 132 -0.38 -3.33 12.31
CA TRP A 132 -1.33 -2.32 11.87
C TRP A 132 -2.62 -2.95 11.33
N ASP A 133 -3.71 -2.20 11.46
CA ASP A 133 -4.93 -2.40 10.69
C ASP A 133 -5.03 -1.23 9.70
N TRP A 134 -5.28 -1.53 8.42
CA TRP A 134 -5.45 -0.54 7.36
C TRP A 134 -6.75 -0.82 6.61
N PHE A 135 -7.51 0.23 6.32
CA PHE A 135 -8.73 0.12 5.53
C PHE A 135 -9.01 1.41 4.76
N GLY A 136 -9.27 1.28 3.46
CA GLY A 136 -9.69 2.36 2.57
C GLY A 136 -11.09 2.09 2.00
N ILE A 137 -11.93 3.13 1.90
CA ILE A 137 -13.27 3.06 1.31
C ILE A 137 -13.47 4.18 0.30
N ASN A 138 -13.99 3.83 -0.87
CA ASN A 138 -14.61 4.77 -1.80
C ASN A 138 -16.13 4.76 -1.57
N LEU A 139 -16.70 5.83 -0.99
CA LEU A 139 -18.14 5.93 -0.70
C LEU A 139 -18.91 6.43 -1.93
N ASP A 140 -20.09 5.88 -2.23
CA ASP A 140 -20.85 6.20 -3.46
C ASP A 140 -21.16 7.69 -3.64
N HIS A 141 -21.27 8.45 -2.54
CA HIS A 141 -21.48 9.89 -2.55
C HIS A 141 -20.20 10.71 -2.80
N GLY A 142 -19.12 10.08 -3.26
CA GLY A 142 -17.88 10.74 -3.69
C GLY A 142 -16.84 10.99 -2.59
N SER A 143 -17.14 10.67 -1.34
CA SER A 143 -16.16 10.73 -0.25
C SER A 143 -15.25 9.51 -0.26
N ASP A 144 -14.08 9.66 0.35
CA ASP A 144 -13.11 8.59 0.54
C ASP A 144 -12.60 8.61 1.96
N VAL A 145 -12.43 7.44 2.56
CA VAL A 145 -11.99 7.32 3.95
C VAL A 145 -10.83 6.36 4.02
N ILE A 146 -9.79 6.74 4.76
CA ILE A 146 -8.71 5.85 5.15
C ILE A 146 -8.62 5.81 6.67
N VAL A 147 -8.56 4.60 7.21
CA VAL A 147 -8.38 4.34 8.63
C VAL A 147 -7.09 3.57 8.82
N LEU A 148 -6.25 4.08 9.72
CA LEU A 148 -5.05 3.40 10.19
C LEU A 148 -5.13 3.20 11.69
N ARG A 149 -4.71 2.03 12.15
CA ARG A 149 -4.50 1.75 13.56
C ARG A 149 -3.18 1.04 13.75
N HIS A 150 -2.44 1.42 14.78
CA HIS A 150 -1.21 0.77 15.21
C HIS A 150 -1.40 0.10 16.56
N PHE A 151 -0.71 -1.02 16.76
CA PHE A 151 -0.70 -1.75 18.02
C PHE A 151 0.59 -2.55 18.16
N HIS A 152 0.99 -2.90 19.39
CA HIS A 152 2.06 -3.86 19.61
C HIS A 152 1.65 -5.25 19.10
N ALA A 153 2.42 -5.84 18.19
CA ALA A 153 2.01 -7.04 17.46
C ALA A 153 1.72 -8.24 18.39
N ARG A 154 2.52 -8.40 19.45
CA ARG A 154 2.39 -9.51 20.42
C ARG A 154 1.25 -9.29 21.42
N SER A 155 1.23 -8.15 22.10
CA SER A 155 0.25 -7.88 23.17
C SER A 155 -1.10 -7.41 22.65
N ARG A 156 -1.18 -6.98 21.38
CA ARG A 156 -2.34 -6.33 20.76
C ARG A 156 -2.77 -5.02 21.44
N GLN A 157 -1.93 -4.46 22.30
CA GLN A 157 -2.13 -3.16 22.92
C GLN A 157 -2.14 -2.08 21.83
N ALA A 158 -3.23 -1.30 21.76
CA ALA A 158 -3.35 -0.21 20.81
C ALA A 158 -2.39 0.93 21.16
N LEU A 159 -1.75 1.49 20.12
CA LEU A 159 -0.88 2.66 20.21
C LEU A 159 -1.58 3.93 19.71
N GLY A 160 -2.51 3.76 18.77
CA GLY A 160 -3.39 4.82 18.32
C GLY A 160 -4.06 4.48 17.01
N ALA A 161 -4.96 5.36 16.57
CA ALA A 161 -5.62 5.27 15.29
C ALA A 161 -5.82 6.67 14.69
N THR A 162 -5.78 6.74 13.37
CA THR A 162 -6.04 7.96 12.60
C THR A 162 -7.07 7.67 11.53
N ILE A 163 -7.98 8.61 11.32
CA ILE A 163 -8.95 8.59 10.22
C ILE A 163 -8.69 9.84 9.38
N HIS A 164 -8.51 9.66 8.08
CA HIS A 164 -8.45 10.76 7.13
C HIS A 164 -9.55 10.58 6.11
N TRP A 165 -10.12 11.68 5.62
CA TRP A 165 -11.14 11.59 4.59
C TRP A 165 -11.05 12.70 3.54
N ARG A 166 -11.64 12.40 2.39
CA ARG A 166 -12.05 13.36 1.38
C ARG A 166 -13.55 13.48 1.41
N ASP A 167 -14.10 14.68 1.33
CA ASP A 167 -15.47 14.84 0.90
C ASP A 167 -15.55 15.06 -0.62
N ALA A 168 -16.76 15.05 -1.19
CA ALA A 168 -16.90 15.27 -2.63
C ALA A 168 -16.44 16.68 -3.10
N ALA A 169 -16.29 17.64 -2.16
CA ALA A 169 -15.87 19.01 -2.44
C ALA A 169 -14.35 19.22 -2.26
N GLY A 170 -13.63 18.31 -1.60
CA GLY A 170 -12.19 18.39 -1.39
C GLY A 170 -11.68 17.65 -0.15
N TRP A 171 -10.41 17.88 0.20
CA TRP A 171 -9.74 17.20 1.31
C TRP A 171 -10.02 17.86 2.66
N CYS A 172 -10.37 17.05 3.67
CA CYS A 172 -10.58 17.48 5.04
C CYS A 172 -9.91 16.50 6.02
N ALA A 173 -9.02 16.99 6.89
CA ALA A 173 -8.50 16.19 8.01
C ALA A 173 -9.17 16.65 9.31
N ALA A 174 -9.63 15.72 10.15
CA ALA A 174 -9.91 16.03 11.55
C ALA A 174 -8.79 15.55 12.47
N PRO A 175 -8.50 16.30 13.55
CA PRO A 175 -7.60 15.82 14.58
C PRO A 175 -8.19 14.57 15.25
N GLY A 176 -7.37 13.52 15.37
CA GLY A 176 -7.71 12.33 16.15
C GLY A 176 -7.84 12.67 17.65
N ARG A 177 -8.79 12.03 18.33
CA ARG A 177 -8.94 12.07 19.79
C ARG A 177 -8.14 10.97 20.47
#